data_AF-A0AAV4HM48-F1
#
_entry.id   AF-A0AAV4HM48-F1
#
_cell.length_a   1.000
_cell.length_b   1.000
_cell.length_c   1.000
_cell.angle_alpha   90.00
_cell.angle_beta   90.00
_cell.angle_gamma   90.00
#
_symmetry.space_group_name_H-M   'P 1'
#
loop_
_entity.id
_entity.type
_entity.pdbx_description
1 polymer ?
#
loop_
_entity_poly.entity_id
_entity_poly.type
_entity_poly.pdbx_seq_one_letter_code
_entity_poly.pdbx_strand_id
1 'polypeptide(L)'
;MRIEPVNKAYALEVVVEVVVVVVIVVGGGVEVVVVVVLVVVVVVVVVVVVVVVKVAEQRDNADSVTVVGNVVASGNIEGNISDAFLQVTWETIGPDCFGVFKCNVMGFDSYGDAVTERSSPVEVYEFKNFIHHLIAMSVGTQEKIQDMENFTDTEIARLDSGFQRLANSVKTSQSAFDARLDRLESRITQQDTSIDTKISGIKQEFEENMEAIRANQTFNEFRFGRIESKLVSRSDRLANVDMLTGSAFNWPSGYYALLQPKTGCPADSAFIGKSETYLKIHTESQASSDPADSHSSVFSSQTKSMMGSKKFVTLKFCETTAQTSKASWPQGSFCVHKLIDRPCPVGFSDGSVYFDTEDTNQDGDGINNVARAVIHPRLYFCCQKRVSANHPIELPTHSPFLLYRYGGECQAVQGMSVSYEYIQLNTEDSGINNNELTGSHPDIDLPGSSVIKLNLCYYTKL
;
A
#
# COMPACT_ATOMS: atom_id res chain seq x y z
N MET A 1 -70.27 -46.88 50.81
CA MET A 1 -70.42 -46.54 49.38
C MET A 1 -69.29 -45.60 48.98
N ARG A 2 -68.38 -46.00 48.09
CA ARG A 2 -67.22 -45.19 47.67
C ARG A 2 -67.39 -44.85 46.19
N ILE A 3 -67.56 -43.57 45.87
CA ILE A 3 -67.64 -43.07 44.49
C ILE A 3 -66.29 -42.39 44.22
N GLU A 4 -65.43 -43.01 43.41
CA GLU A 4 -64.13 -42.44 43.03
C GLU A 4 -64.13 -42.06 41.54
N PRO A 5 -63.96 -40.77 41.20
CA PRO A 5 -63.71 -40.36 39.83
C PRO A 5 -62.24 -40.64 39.45
N VAL A 6 -62.02 -41.41 38.38
CA VAL A 6 -60.68 -41.60 37.79
C VAL A 6 -60.32 -40.34 37.00
N ASN A 7 -59.78 -39.33 37.68
CA ASN A 7 -59.22 -38.15 37.02
C ASN A 7 -57.81 -38.43 36.51
N LYS A 8 -57.65 -38.65 35.20
CA LYS A 8 -56.40 -38.37 34.49
C LYS A 8 -56.63 -37.17 33.58
N ALA A 9 -56.28 -35.97 34.06
CA ALA A 9 -56.18 -34.78 33.23
C ALA A 9 -54.78 -34.74 32.58
N TYR A 10 -54.71 -34.76 31.25
CA TYR A 10 -53.51 -34.39 30.52
C TYR A 10 -53.60 -32.90 30.21
N ALA A 11 -52.66 -32.10 30.73
CA ALA A 11 -52.48 -30.72 30.30
C ALA A 11 -51.77 -30.73 28.94
N LEU A 12 -52.39 -30.16 27.91
CA LEU A 12 -51.76 -29.92 26.62
C LEU A 12 -51.06 -28.56 26.70
N GLU A 13 -49.73 -28.58 26.87
CA GLU A 13 -48.90 -27.39 26.72
C GLU A 13 -48.62 -27.20 25.22
N VAL A 14 -49.13 -26.12 24.63
CA VAL A 14 -48.84 -25.78 23.24
C VAL A 14 -47.62 -24.87 23.23
N VAL A 15 -46.45 -25.45 22.99
CA VAL A 15 -45.23 -24.69 22.67
C VAL A 15 -45.15 -24.58 21.15
N VAL A 16 -45.29 -23.36 20.64
CA VAL A 16 -45.08 -23.04 19.22
C VAL A 16 -43.70 -22.42 19.08
N GLU A 17 -42.79 -23.13 18.41
CA GLU A 17 -41.57 -22.53 17.87
C GLU A 17 -41.46 -22.91 16.40
N VAL A 18 -41.42 -21.90 15.53
CA VAL A 18 -40.98 -22.04 14.15
C VAL A 18 -40.13 -20.84 13.79
N VAL A 19 -38.90 -21.10 13.32
CA VAL A 19 -37.96 -20.11 12.78
C VAL A 19 -37.63 -20.52 11.36
N VAL A 20 -37.83 -19.62 10.39
CA VAL A 20 -37.31 -19.78 9.03
C VAL A 20 -36.52 -18.53 8.67
N VAL A 21 -35.28 -18.72 8.20
CA VAL A 21 -34.35 -17.67 7.80
C VAL A 21 -34.35 -17.58 6.28
N VAL A 22 -34.61 -16.38 5.73
CA VAL A 22 -34.40 -16.10 4.30
C VAL A 22 -33.27 -15.09 4.17
N VAL A 23 -32.24 -15.45 3.40
CA VAL A 23 -31.08 -14.61 3.12
C VAL A 23 -31.25 -14.00 1.73
N ILE A 24 -31.22 -12.68 1.63
CA ILE A 24 -31.12 -11.97 0.34
C ILE A 24 -29.74 -11.33 0.26
N VAL A 25 -28.98 -11.67 -0.79
CA VAL A 25 -27.68 -11.09 -1.09
C VAL A 25 -27.87 -10.04 -2.17
N VAL A 26 -27.50 -8.78 -1.88
CA VAL A 26 -27.41 -7.72 -2.88
C VAL A 26 -25.92 -7.40 -3.09
N GLY A 27 -25.41 -7.73 -4.27
CA GLY A 27 -24.00 -7.55 -4.62
C GLY A 27 -23.70 -6.14 -5.10
N GLY A 28 -22.71 -5.50 -4.48
CA GLY A 28 -22.12 -4.24 -4.96
C GLY A 28 -21.38 -3.42 -3.90
N GLY A 29 -20.26 -3.93 -3.37
CA GLY A 29 -19.25 -3.12 -2.69
C GLY A 29 -19.52 -2.73 -1.23
N VAL A 30 -19.05 -3.58 -0.32
CA VAL A 30 -18.71 -3.30 1.10
C VAL A 30 -19.82 -2.69 1.98
N GLU A 31 -20.88 -3.47 2.24
CA GLU A 31 -21.53 -3.65 3.56
C GLU A 31 -22.77 -4.54 3.39
N VAL A 32 -22.93 -5.57 4.22
CA VAL A 32 -24.07 -6.50 4.19
C VAL A 32 -25.02 -6.15 5.33
N VAL A 33 -26.24 -5.73 5.01
CA VAL A 33 -27.31 -5.48 5.99
C VAL A 33 -28.34 -6.60 5.91
N VAL A 34 -28.57 -7.30 7.02
CA VAL A 34 -29.55 -8.40 7.14
C VAL A 34 -30.82 -7.86 7.81
N VAL A 35 -31.98 -8.04 7.16
CA VAL A 35 -33.30 -7.68 7.72
C VAL A 35 -34.15 -8.94 7.84
N VAL A 36 -34.73 -9.18 9.02
CA VAL A 36 -35.54 -10.36 9.35
C VAL A 36 -37.00 -9.92 9.55
N VAL A 37 -37.95 -10.59 8.88
CA VAL A 37 -39.40 -10.33 9.01
C VAL A 37 -40.12 -11.66 9.31
N LEU A 38 -41.13 -11.62 10.20
CA LEU A 38 -41.74 -12.78 10.86
C LEU A 38 -43.27 -12.82 10.59
N VAL A 39 -43.82 -13.97 10.15
CA VAL A 39 -45.27 -14.16 9.88
C VAL A 39 -45.76 -15.54 10.38
N VAL A 40 -46.96 -15.61 10.97
CA VAL A 40 -47.52 -16.81 11.68
C VAL A 40 -48.94 -17.16 11.17
N VAL A 41 -49.29 -18.46 11.07
CA VAL A 41 -50.64 -18.95 10.66
C VAL A 41 -51.13 -20.11 11.57
N VAL A 42 -52.44 -20.19 11.88
CA VAL A 42 -53.08 -21.17 12.80
C VAL A 42 -54.37 -21.79 12.20
N VAL A 43 -54.70 -23.06 12.52
CA VAL A 43 -55.95 -23.77 12.07
C VAL A 43 -56.62 -24.56 13.23
N VAL A 44 -57.97 -24.60 13.28
CA VAL A 44 -58.79 -25.29 14.32
C VAL A 44 -60.02 -26.03 13.72
N VAL A 45 -60.47 -27.17 14.29
CA VAL A 45 -61.69 -27.94 13.88
C VAL A 45 -62.49 -28.48 15.10
N VAL A 46 -63.84 -28.58 15.01
CA VAL A 46 -64.80 -28.98 16.09
C VAL A 46 -65.93 -29.89 15.56
N VAL A 47 -66.46 -30.86 16.35
CA VAL A 47 -67.71 -31.64 16.09
C VAL A 47 -68.46 -32.06 17.39
N VAL A 48 -69.81 -32.20 17.35
CA VAL A 48 -70.78 -32.47 18.47
C VAL A 48 -71.87 -33.49 18.06
N VAL A 49 -72.35 -34.40 18.96
CA VAL A 49 -73.68 -35.10 18.92
C VAL A 49 -74.18 -35.56 20.33
N VAL A 50 -75.50 -35.73 20.52
CA VAL A 50 -76.34 -35.96 21.75
C VAL A 50 -77.10 -37.32 21.68
N VAL A 51 -77.56 -37.93 22.82
CA VAL A 51 -78.88 -38.62 23.05
C VAL A 51 -78.96 -39.46 24.37
N VAL A 52 -80.10 -39.27 25.08
CA VAL A 52 -80.57 -39.72 26.43
C VAL A 52 -81.12 -41.17 26.52
N VAL A 53 -81.05 -41.87 27.69
CA VAL A 53 -82.13 -42.69 28.36
C VAL A 53 -81.75 -43.25 29.77
N LYS A 54 -82.71 -43.12 30.72
CA LYS A 54 -83.06 -43.78 32.02
C LYS A 54 -82.12 -44.86 32.64
N VAL A 55 -81.80 -44.82 33.95
CA VAL A 55 -80.75 -45.65 34.59
C VAL A 55 -81.30 -46.62 35.69
N ALA A 56 -81.40 -47.92 35.34
CA ALA A 56 -81.41 -49.19 36.10
C ALA A 56 -82.32 -49.50 37.36
N GLU A 57 -82.81 -50.75 37.43
CA GLU A 57 -83.33 -51.51 38.61
C GLU A 57 -82.53 -52.85 38.69
N GLN A 58 -82.08 -53.30 39.86
CA GLN A 58 -81.39 -54.60 40.05
C GLN A 58 -82.21 -55.46 41.01
N ARG A 59 -82.44 -56.73 40.66
CA ARG A 59 -83.11 -57.73 41.50
C ARG A 59 -82.19 -58.90 41.79
N ASP A 60 -82.28 -59.37 43.02
CA ASP A 60 -81.46 -60.36 43.71
C ASP A 60 -81.06 -61.58 42.85
N ASN A 61 -79.86 -61.51 42.28
CA ASN A 61 -79.12 -62.66 41.76
C ASN A 61 -77.65 -62.27 41.62
N ALA A 62 -76.75 -63.09 42.14
CA ALA A 62 -75.34 -62.78 42.40
C ALA A 62 -74.45 -62.48 41.17
N ASP A 63 -75.01 -62.36 39.97
CA ASP A 63 -74.25 -62.09 38.73
C ASP A 63 -74.97 -61.14 37.74
N SER A 64 -76.01 -60.40 38.17
CA SER A 64 -76.73 -59.51 37.26
C SER A 64 -76.13 -58.10 37.19
N VAL A 65 -75.46 -57.76 36.09
CA VAL A 65 -75.11 -56.38 35.74
C VAL A 65 -76.28 -55.74 34.99
N THR A 66 -76.80 -54.62 35.48
CA THR A 66 -77.82 -53.84 34.76
C THR A 66 -77.15 -52.68 34.04
N VAL A 67 -77.19 -52.69 32.72
CA VAL A 67 -76.69 -51.59 31.87
C VAL A 67 -77.88 -50.82 31.32
N VAL A 68 -77.91 -49.50 31.55
CA VAL A 68 -78.83 -48.63 30.81
C VAL A 68 -78.11 -47.36 30.36
N GLY A 69 -78.04 -47.19 29.04
CA GLY A 69 -77.16 -46.20 28.41
C GLY A 69 -75.68 -46.49 28.75
N ASN A 70 -74.95 -45.43 29.10
CA ASN A 70 -73.51 -45.47 29.45
C ASN A 70 -73.30 -45.77 30.94
N VAL A 71 -74.37 -46.06 31.69
CA VAL A 71 -74.32 -46.31 33.12
C VAL A 71 -74.47 -47.80 33.38
N VAL A 72 -73.49 -48.33 34.10
CA VAL A 72 -73.39 -49.73 34.50
C VAL A 72 -73.60 -49.78 36.01
N ALA A 73 -74.66 -50.48 36.45
CA ALA A 73 -74.88 -50.78 37.86
C ALA A 73 -74.60 -52.27 38.11
N SER A 74 -73.82 -52.53 39.15
CA SER A 74 -73.50 -53.88 39.62
C SER A 74 -73.51 -53.91 41.14
N GLY A 75 -73.82 -55.05 41.72
CA GLY A 75 -73.82 -55.20 43.17
C GLY A 75 -73.83 -56.65 43.58
N ASN A 76 -73.30 -56.92 44.77
CA ASN A 76 -73.30 -58.24 45.39
C ASN A 76 -73.92 -58.11 46.79
N ILE A 77 -74.85 -59.00 47.12
CA ILE A 77 -75.50 -59.08 48.43
C ILE A 77 -75.37 -60.48 49.06
N GLU A 78 -74.59 -61.39 48.45
CA GLU A 78 -74.28 -62.69 49.03
C GLU A 78 -73.22 -62.58 50.14
N GLY A 79 -73.46 -63.27 51.26
CA GLY A 79 -72.52 -63.37 52.37
C GLY A 79 -72.90 -62.53 53.60
N ASN A 80 -71.90 -62.00 54.30
CA ASN A 80 -72.12 -61.17 55.47
C ASN A 80 -72.46 -59.74 55.03
N ILE A 81 -73.26 -59.00 55.81
CA ILE A 81 -73.71 -57.64 55.43
C ILE A 81 -72.55 -56.65 55.23
N SER A 82 -71.39 -56.96 55.83
CA SER A 82 -70.14 -56.22 55.66
C SER A 82 -69.56 -56.31 54.24
N ASP A 83 -69.95 -57.33 53.48
CA ASP A 83 -69.39 -57.66 52.17
C ASP A 83 -70.36 -57.27 51.03
N ALA A 84 -71.57 -56.84 51.38
CA ALA A 84 -72.57 -56.36 50.44
C ALA A 84 -72.18 -55.00 49.86
N PHE A 85 -72.25 -54.85 48.53
CA PHE A 85 -71.96 -53.58 47.86
C PHE A 85 -72.88 -53.33 46.66
N LEU A 86 -73.06 -52.04 46.37
CA LEU A 86 -73.64 -51.54 45.12
C LEU A 86 -72.65 -50.55 44.51
N GLN A 87 -72.26 -50.80 43.26
CA GLN A 87 -71.36 -49.97 42.47
C GLN A 87 -72.07 -49.49 41.20
N VAL A 88 -72.05 -48.18 40.99
CA VAL A 88 -72.55 -47.53 39.77
C VAL A 88 -71.38 -46.82 39.10
N THR A 89 -71.10 -47.17 37.85
CA THR A 89 -70.00 -46.61 37.04
C THR A 89 -70.50 -46.08 35.70
N TRP A 90 -69.86 -45.04 35.19
CA TRP A 90 -70.13 -44.47 33.87
C TRP A 90 -68.80 -44.14 33.16
N GLU A 91 -68.67 -44.51 31.88
CA GLU A 91 -67.37 -44.46 31.18
C GLU A 91 -67.08 -43.12 30.48
N THR A 92 -68.08 -42.29 30.20
CA THR A 92 -67.90 -41.02 29.46
C THR A 92 -68.93 -39.95 29.86
N ILE A 93 -68.47 -38.71 30.08
CA ILE A 93 -69.33 -37.53 30.30
C ILE A 93 -69.87 -37.09 28.93
N GLY A 94 -71.09 -37.51 28.60
CA GLY A 94 -71.83 -37.01 27.43
C GLY A 94 -72.58 -35.70 27.75
N PRO A 95 -73.14 -35.01 26.75
CA PRO A 95 -73.95 -33.81 26.96
C PRO A 95 -75.22 -34.05 27.81
N ASP A 96 -75.61 -35.31 27.99
CA ASP A 96 -76.73 -35.71 28.84
C ASP A 96 -76.32 -35.90 30.32
N CYS A 97 -75.02 -35.71 30.63
CA CYS A 97 -74.43 -35.85 31.96
C CYS A 97 -74.34 -34.51 32.71
N PHE A 98 -74.95 -33.45 32.21
CA PHE A 98 -75.07 -32.17 32.93
C PHE A 98 -76.28 -32.19 33.86
N GLY A 99 -76.09 -31.78 35.10
CA GLY A 99 -77.14 -31.82 36.13
C GLY A 99 -76.62 -32.24 37.49
N VAL A 100 -77.56 -32.50 38.40
CA VAL A 100 -77.27 -32.92 39.79
C VAL A 100 -77.61 -34.39 39.96
N PHE A 101 -76.60 -35.23 40.17
CA PHE A 101 -76.75 -36.67 40.30
C PHE A 101 -76.81 -37.09 41.76
N LYS A 102 -77.76 -37.97 42.09
CA LYS A 102 -77.92 -38.57 43.43
C LYS A 102 -78.17 -40.06 43.29
N CYS A 103 -77.54 -40.87 44.14
CA CYS A 103 -77.80 -42.29 44.25
C CYS A 103 -78.54 -42.54 45.58
N ASN A 104 -79.75 -43.09 45.51
CA ASN A 104 -80.52 -43.47 46.68
C ASN A 104 -80.68 -44.99 46.67
N VAL A 105 -80.28 -45.65 47.75
CA VAL A 105 -80.42 -47.10 47.93
C VAL A 105 -81.51 -47.35 48.95
N MET A 106 -82.49 -48.20 48.62
CA MET A 106 -83.54 -48.61 49.54
C MET A 106 -83.34 -50.09 49.91
N GLY A 107 -83.44 -50.40 51.18
CA GLY A 107 -83.34 -51.75 51.73
C GLY A 107 -84.22 -51.91 52.97
N PHE A 108 -84.06 -53.02 53.68
CA PHE A 108 -84.68 -53.24 54.99
C PHE A 108 -83.59 -53.34 56.06
N ASP A 109 -83.83 -52.79 57.24
CA ASP A 109 -82.91 -52.98 58.37
C ASP A 109 -83.11 -54.35 59.05
N SER A 110 -82.35 -54.58 60.12
CA SER A 110 -82.41 -55.83 60.90
C SER A 110 -83.76 -56.10 61.57
N TYR A 111 -84.67 -55.12 61.62
CA TYR A 111 -86.02 -55.25 62.18
C TYR A 111 -87.09 -55.41 61.10
N GLY A 112 -86.69 -55.37 59.81
CA GLY A 112 -87.60 -55.48 58.67
C GLY A 112 -88.24 -54.15 58.28
N ASP A 113 -87.76 -53.03 58.82
CA ASP A 113 -88.23 -51.70 58.44
C ASP A 113 -87.51 -51.22 57.19
N ALA A 114 -88.25 -50.60 56.25
CA ALA A 114 -87.66 -50.07 55.03
C ALA A 114 -86.77 -48.85 55.34
N VAL A 115 -85.48 -48.93 55.04
CA VAL A 115 -84.49 -47.86 55.21
C VAL A 115 -83.98 -47.40 53.85
N THR A 116 -83.84 -46.09 53.67
CA THR A 116 -83.25 -45.48 52.47
C THR A 116 -81.96 -44.75 52.82
N GLU A 117 -80.83 -45.16 52.26
CA GLU A 117 -79.60 -44.37 52.27
C GLU A 117 -79.51 -43.49 51.03
N ARG A 118 -79.05 -42.25 51.19
CA ARG A 118 -78.98 -41.26 50.12
C ARG A 118 -77.56 -40.72 50.00
N SER A 119 -77.03 -40.66 48.78
CA SER A 119 -75.74 -40.03 48.50
C SER A 119 -75.85 -38.50 48.50
N SER A 120 -74.71 -37.82 48.72
CA SER A 120 -74.59 -36.40 48.42
C SER A 120 -74.78 -36.14 46.92
N PRO A 121 -75.42 -35.02 46.53
CA PRO A 121 -75.50 -34.60 45.14
C PRO A 121 -74.12 -34.31 44.54
N VAL A 122 -73.92 -34.70 43.29
CA VAL A 122 -72.76 -34.31 42.46
C VAL A 122 -73.26 -33.45 41.30
N GLU A 123 -72.75 -32.24 41.16
CA GLU A 123 -73.18 -31.28 40.13
C GLU A 123 -72.16 -31.18 38.99
N VAL A 124 -72.65 -31.19 37.74
CA VAL A 124 -71.83 -31.06 36.53
C VAL A 124 -72.40 -29.94 35.64
N TYR A 125 -71.58 -28.92 35.29
CA TYR A 125 -71.98 -27.68 34.59
C TYR A 125 -71.50 -27.57 33.12
N GLU A 126 -72.19 -26.73 32.31
CA GLU A 126 -71.99 -26.57 30.84
C GLU A 126 -70.93 -25.52 30.43
N PHE A 127 -70.15 -25.81 29.38
CA PHE A 127 -68.92 -25.12 28.93
C PHE A 127 -69.11 -23.89 27.99
N LYS A 128 -70.30 -23.28 27.94
CA LYS A 128 -70.71 -22.34 26.86
C LYS A 128 -70.08 -20.94 26.93
N ASN A 129 -69.70 -20.48 28.13
CA ASN A 129 -69.14 -19.14 28.34
C ASN A 129 -67.70 -19.00 27.84
N PHE A 130 -66.96 -20.10 27.70
CA PHE A 130 -65.57 -20.09 27.28
C PHE A 130 -65.39 -19.76 25.78
N ILE A 131 -66.30 -20.26 24.91
CA ILE A 131 -66.22 -20.03 23.46
C ILE A 131 -66.43 -18.55 23.10
N HIS A 132 -67.39 -17.87 23.73
CA HIS A 132 -67.62 -16.44 23.49
C HIS A 132 -66.41 -15.58 23.88
N HIS A 133 -65.73 -15.94 24.97
CA HIS A 133 -64.51 -15.24 25.39
C HIS A 133 -63.36 -15.44 24.40
N LEU A 134 -63.16 -16.66 23.90
CA LEU A 134 -62.16 -16.95 22.87
C LEU A 134 -62.41 -16.19 21.56
N ILE A 135 -63.66 -16.08 21.13
CA ILE A 135 -64.02 -15.30 19.92
C ILE A 135 -63.69 -13.81 20.13
N ALA A 136 -64.06 -13.23 21.28
CA ALA A 136 -63.75 -11.84 21.59
C ALA A 136 -62.23 -11.57 21.63
N MET A 137 -61.45 -12.48 22.20
CA MET A 137 -59.98 -12.40 22.20
C MET A 137 -59.40 -12.52 20.78
N SER A 138 -59.96 -13.40 19.94
CA SER A 138 -59.54 -13.54 18.54
C SER A 138 -59.75 -12.26 17.76
N VAL A 139 -60.92 -11.62 17.88
CA VAL A 139 -61.24 -10.36 17.18
C VAL A 139 -60.32 -9.23 17.64
N GLY A 140 -60.13 -9.07 18.96
CA GLY A 140 -59.24 -8.04 19.50
C GLY A 140 -57.75 -8.27 19.15
N THR A 141 -57.35 -9.52 18.91
CA THR A 141 -56.01 -9.84 18.42
C THR A 141 -55.86 -9.46 16.94
N GLN A 142 -56.88 -9.71 16.13
CA GLN A 142 -56.89 -9.37 14.71
C GLN A 142 -56.87 -7.86 14.47
N GLU A 143 -57.60 -7.08 15.27
CA GLU A 143 -57.55 -5.60 15.20
C GLU A 143 -56.14 -5.06 15.50
N LYS A 144 -55.48 -5.59 16.54
CA LYS A 144 -54.10 -5.20 16.89
C LYS A 144 -53.08 -5.56 15.81
N ILE A 145 -53.26 -6.69 15.13
CA ILE A 145 -52.43 -7.08 14.00
C ILE A 145 -52.60 -6.06 12.87
N GLN A 146 -53.84 -5.69 12.53
CA GLN A 146 -54.12 -4.73 11.47
C GLN A 146 -53.54 -3.34 11.77
N ASP A 147 -53.63 -2.87 13.01
CA ASP A 147 -53.05 -1.59 13.42
C ASP A 147 -51.53 -1.60 13.30
N MET A 148 -50.90 -2.72 13.64
CA MET A 148 -49.44 -2.90 13.54
C MET A 148 -48.97 -2.99 12.08
N GLU A 149 -49.75 -3.63 11.20
CA GLU A 149 -49.51 -3.61 9.74
C GLU A 149 -49.57 -2.18 9.20
N ASN A 150 -50.65 -1.44 9.51
CA ASN A 150 -50.83 -0.06 9.06
C ASN A 150 -49.70 0.87 9.54
N PHE A 151 -49.26 0.69 10.80
CA PHE A 151 -48.12 1.44 11.35
C PHE A 151 -46.83 1.13 10.60
N THR A 152 -46.57 -0.16 10.35
CA THR A 152 -45.36 -0.62 9.64
C THR A 152 -45.32 -0.09 8.22
N ASP A 153 -46.43 -0.16 7.49
CA ASP A 153 -46.55 0.37 6.12
C ASP A 153 -46.30 1.89 6.07
N THR A 154 -46.78 2.62 7.08
CA THR A 154 -46.55 4.07 7.20
C THR A 154 -45.08 4.40 7.39
N GLU A 155 -44.36 3.67 8.25
CA GLU A 155 -42.92 3.88 8.44
C GLU A 155 -42.10 3.44 7.22
N ILE A 156 -42.49 2.35 6.54
CA ILE A 156 -41.86 1.95 5.27
C ILE A 156 -42.00 3.06 4.23
N ALA A 157 -43.20 3.62 4.05
CA ALA A 157 -43.43 4.72 3.12
C ALA A 157 -42.61 5.97 3.50
N ARG A 158 -42.47 6.25 4.81
CA ARG A 158 -41.65 7.36 5.31
C ARG A 158 -40.17 7.15 4.99
N LEU A 159 -39.65 5.96 5.24
CA LEU A 159 -38.27 5.58 4.94
C LEU A 159 -37.98 5.64 3.43
N ASP A 160 -38.88 5.10 2.59
CA ASP A 160 -38.74 5.14 1.13
C ASP A 160 -38.66 6.60 0.64
N SER A 161 -39.54 7.47 1.13
CA SER A 161 -39.49 8.90 0.80
C SER A 161 -38.18 9.57 1.21
N GLY A 162 -37.59 9.14 2.34
CA GLY A 162 -36.29 9.60 2.83
C GLY A 162 -35.15 9.12 1.92
N PHE A 163 -35.15 7.85 1.54
CA PHE A 163 -34.18 7.28 0.60
C PHE A 163 -34.23 7.97 -0.77
N GLN A 164 -35.42 8.26 -1.29
CA GLN A 164 -35.58 8.99 -2.55
C GLN A 164 -34.99 10.41 -2.48
N ARG A 165 -35.20 11.12 -1.36
CA ARG A 165 -34.58 12.46 -1.15
C ARG A 165 -33.06 12.37 -1.10
N LEU A 166 -32.52 11.38 -0.38
CA LEU A 166 -31.08 11.18 -0.29
C LEU A 166 -30.49 10.83 -1.66
N ALA A 167 -31.11 9.91 -2.40
CA ALA A 167 -30.68 9.52 -3.74
C ALA A 167 -30.64 10.73 -4.70
N ASN A 168 -31.67 11.58 -4.67
CA ASN A 168 -31.71 12.81 -5.47
C ASN A 168 -30.63 13.82 -5.05
N SER A 169 -30.35 13.96 -3.74
CA SER A 169 -29.26 14.82 -3.26
C SER A 169 -27.90 14.30 -3.72
N VAL A 170 -27.65 12.99 -3.61
CA VAL A 170 -26.40 12.37 -4.05
C VAL A 170 -26.20 12.58 -5.55
N LYS A 171 -27.24 12.33 -6.36
CA LYS A 171 -27.19 12.56 -7.81
C LYS A 171 -26.88 14.01 -8.18
N THR A 172 -27.46 14.96 -7.44
CA THR A 172 -27.21 16.39 -7.64
C THR A 172 -25.78 16.76 -7.27
N SER A 173 -25.29 16.27 -6.13
CA SER A 173 -23.89 16.46 -5.70
C SER A 173 -22.91 15.86 -6.71
N GLN A 174 -23.17 14.66 -7.20
CA GLN A 174 -22.35 13.99 -8.22
C GLN A 174 -22.27 14.84 -9.50
N SER A 175 -23.43 15.27 -10.03
CA SER A 175 -23.48 16.12 -11.23
C SER A 175 -22.72 17.44 -11.03
N ALA A 176 -22.74 18.02 -9.82
CA ALA A 176 -21.99 19.22 -9.49
C ALA A 176 -20.47 18.99 -9.43
N PHE A 177 -20.04 17.81 -8.97
CA PHE A 177 -18.62 17.41 -8.99
C PHE A 177 -18.14 17.18 -10.43
N ASP A 178 -18.91 16.47 -11.25
CA ASP A 178 -18.57 16.21 -12.66
C ASP A 178 -18.41 17.54 -13.42
N ALA A 179 -19.36 18.47 -13.26
CA ALA A 179 -19.25 19.80 -13.86
C ALA A 179 -18.05 20.63 -13.34
N ARG A 180 -17.54 20.36 -12.14
CA ARG A 180 -16.30 20.98 -11.63
C ARG A 180 -15.06 20.33 -12.25
N LEU A 181 -15.05 19.01 -12.41
CA LEU A 181 -13.98 18.27 -13.08
C LEU A 181 -13.83 18.72 -14.53
N ASP A 182 -14.93 18.78 -15.30
CA ASP A 182 -14.92 19.25 -16.69
C ASP A 182 -14.33 20.66 -16.84
N ARG A 183 -14.66 21.56 -15.89
CA ARG A 183 -14.11 22.92 -15.87
C ARG A 183 -12.62 22.95 -15.54
N LEU A 184 -12.15 22.07 -14.65
CA LEU A 184 -10.72 21.97 -14.33
C LEU A 184 -9.95 21.39 -15.52
N GLU A 185 -10.48 20.35 -16.15
CA GLU A 185 -9.87 19.72 -17.33
C GLU A 185 -9.77 20.71 -18.50
N SER A 186 -10.84 21.49 -18.77
CA SER A 186 -10.80 22.54 -19.79
C SER A 186 -9.73 23.61 -19.50
N ARG A 187 -9.55 24.01 -18.24
CA ARG A 187 -8.52 24.98 -17.85
C ARG A 187 -7.10 24.42 -18.02
N ILE A 188 -6.89 23.16 -17.65
CA ILE A 188 -5.59 22.48 -17.81
C ILE A 188 -5.24 22.41 -19.29
N THR A 189 -6.15 21.93 -20.15
CA THR A 189 -5.95 21.85 -21.60
C THR A 189 -5.63 23.22 -22.22
N GLN A 190 -6.29 24.29 -21.75
CA GLN A 190 -6.00 25.65 -22.21
C GLN A 190 -4.59 26.11 -21.78
N GLN A 191 -4.17 25.78 -20.56
CA GLN A 191 -2.82 26.10 -20.08
C GLN A 191 -1.75 25.33 -20.85
N ASP A 192 -1.95 24.03 -21.08
CA ASP A 192 -1.02 23.20 -21.86
C ASP A 192 -0.85 23.75 -23.28
N THR A 193 -1.96 24.09 -23.96
CA THR A 193 -1.92 24.68 -25.30
C THR A 193 -1.16 26.02 -25.30
N SER A 194 -1.33 26.84 -24.26
CA SER A 194 -0.61 28.10 -24.11
C SER A 194 0.89 27.89 -23.87
N ILE A 195 1.25 26.90 -23.05
CA ILE A 195 2.64 26.53 -22.77
C ILE A 195 3.31 26.00 -24.04
N ASP A 196 2.67 25.10 -24.77
CA ASP A 196 3.17 24.54 -26.02
C ASP A 196 3.44 25.62 -27.07
N THR A 197 2.53 26.60 -27.17
CA THR A 197 2.70 27.75 -28.07
C THR A 197 3.92 28.58 -27.68
N LYS A 198 4.13 28.81 -26.37
CA LYS A 198 5.30 29.56 -25.87
C LYS A 198 6.60 28.79 -26.09
N ILE A 199 6.61 27.48 -25.81
CA ILE A 199 7.78 26.61 -26.04
C ILE A 199 8.15 26.62 -27.53
N SER A 200 7.17 26.52 -28.42
CA SER A 200 7.39 26.57 -29.86
C SER A 200 8.00 27.91 -30.30
N GLY A 201 7.52 29.03 -29.75
CA GLY A 201 8.08 30.35 -30.02
C GLY A 201 9.52 30.50 -29.53
N ILE A 202 9.81 30.07 -28.30
CA ILE A 202 11.18 30.09 -27.74
C ILE A 202 12.12 29.21 -28.56
N LYS A 203 11.65 28.04 -29.00
CA LYS A 203 12.44 27.13 -29.83
C LYS A 203 12.82 27.78 -31.16
N GLN A 204 11.87 28.45 -31.81
CA GLN A 204 12.13 29.18 -33.06
C GLN A 204 13.15 30.31 -32.84
N GLU A 205 12.96 31.12 -31.80
CA GLU A 205 13.89 32.21 -31.47
C GLU A 205 15.30 31.69 -31.14
N PHE A 206 15.40 30.54 -30.47
CA PHE A 206 16.68 29.88 -30.19
C PHE A 206 17.36 29.38 -31.49
N GLU A 207 16.59 28.77 -32.40
CA GLU A 207 17.11 28.31 -33.69
C GLU A 207 17.62 29.48 -34.55
N GLU A 208 16.88 30.58 -34.63
CA GLU A 208 17.29 31.81 -35.33
C GLU A 208 18.58 32.41 -34.73
N ASN A 209 18.68 32.46 -33.40
CA ASN A 209 19.88 32.93 -32.71
C ASN A 209 21.09 32.00 -32.94
N MET A 210 20.88 30.69 -32.95
CA MET A 210 21.93 29.71 -33.23
C MET A 210 22.47 29.83 -34.65
N GLU A 211 21.61 30.07 -35.64
CA GLU A 211 22.05 30.33 -37.01
C GLU A 211 22.86 31.64 -37.12
N ALA A 212 22.43 32.71 -36.44
CA ALA A 212 23.16 33.96 -36.40
C ALA A 212 24.56 33.79 -35.76
N ILE A 213 24.65 33.03 -34.67
CA ILE A 213 25.93 32.70 -34.01
C ILE A 213 26.83 31.90 -34.96
N ARG A 214 26.29 30.88 -35.64
CA ARG A 214 27.05 30.06 -36.59
C ARG A 214 27.60 30.90 -37.74
N ALA A 215 26.80 31.81 -38.30
CA ALA A 215 27.24 32.73 -39.36
C ALA A 215 28.37 33.66 -38.88
N ASN A 216 28.25 34.18 -37.64
CA ASN A 216 29.30 35.01 -37.05
C ASN A 216 30.58 34.21 -36.77
N GLN A 217 30.47 32.96 -36.29
CA GLN A 217 31.61 32.05 -36.15
C GLN A 217 32.32 31.83 -37.48
N THR A 218 31.60 31.55 -38.57
CA THR A 218 32.24 31.35 -39.89
C THR A 218 32.95 32.61 -40.38
N PHE A 219 32.35 33.78 -40.15
CA PHE A 219 32.99 35.06 -40.47
C PHE A 219 34.26 35.29 -39.66
N ASN A 220 34.23 34.97 -38.36
CA ASN A 220 35.39 35.08 -37.48
C ASN A 220 36.48 34.08 -37.87
N GLU A 221 36.14 32.83 -38.17
CA GLU A 221 37.09 31.82 -38.69
C GLU A 221 37.78 32.31 -39.96
N PHE A 222 37.04 32.91 -40.90
CA PHE A 222 37.64 33.50 -42.10
C PHE A 222 38.62 34.63 -41.77
N ARG A 223 38.27 35.49 -40.81
CA ARG A 223 39.14 36.59 -40.35
C ARG A 223 40.36 36.05 -39.61
N PHE A 224 40.19 35.06 -38.74
CA PHE A 224 41.26 34.36 -38.04
C PHE A 224 42.17 33.65 -39.02
N GLY A 225 41.66 32.94 -40.03
CA GLY A 225 42.49 32.31 -41.07
C GLY A 225 43.37 33.31 -41.84
N ARG A 226 42.88 34.53 -42.10
CA ARG A 226 43.72 35.61 -42.67
C ARG A 226 44.76 36.16 -41.69
N ILE A 227 44.46 36.17 -40.39
CA ILE A 227 45.40 36.58 -39.35
C ILE A 227 46.44 35.47 -39.14
N GLU A 228 46.03 34.21 -39.10
CA GLU A 228 46.87 33.02 -39.06
C GLU A 228 47.79 32.98 -40.27
N SER A 229 47.31 33.21 -41.50
CA SER A 229 48.20 33.23 -42.67
C SER A 229 49.27 34.33 -42.57
N LYS A 230 48.92 35.50 -42.01
CA LYS A 230 49.88 36.59 -41.73
C LYS A 230 50.81 36.23 -40.57
N LEU A 231 50.30 35.58 -39.53
CA LEU A 231 51.07 35.11 -38.38
C LEU A 231 52.02 34.00 -38.77
N VAL A 232 51.62 33.02 -39.58
CA VAL A 232 52.49 31.99 -40.16
C VAL A 232 53.59 32.66 -40.98
N SER A 233 53.27 33.65 -41.84
CA SER A 233 54.32 34.38 -42.57
C SER A 233 55.31 35.15 -41.67
N ARG A 234 54.86 35.60 -40.49
CA ARG A 234 55.69 36.23 -39.46
C ARG A 234 56.38 35.19 -38.57
N SER A 235 55.76 34.04 -38.36
CA SER A 235 56.23 32.92 -37.58
C SER A 235 57.29 32.14 -38.34
N ASP A 236 57.23 32.04 -39.66
CA ASP A 236 58.33 31.54 -40.49
C ASP A 236 59.54 32.48 -40.40
N ARG A 237 59.29 33.80 -40.34
CA ARG A 237 60.33 34.80 -40.08
C ARG A 237 60.87 34.74 -38.65
N LEU A 238 60.05 34.36 -37.68
CA LEU A 238 60.43 34.18 -36.28
C LEU A 238 60.96 32.77 -36.00
N ALA A 239 60.66 31.75 -36.79
CA ALA A 239 61.19 30.39 -36.66
C ALA A 239 62.67 30.35 -37.09
N ASN A 240 63.08 31.24 -38.00
CA ASN A 240 64.49 31.58 -38.22
C ASN A 240 65.17 32.22 -36.99
N VAL A 241 64.40 32.68 -36.00
CA VAL A 241 64.88 33.23 -34.73
C VAL A 241 64.69 32.23 -33.56
N ASP A 242 63.61 31.44 -33.54
CA ASP A 242 63.27 30.45 -32.50
C ASP A 242 63.97 29.09 -32.67
N MET A 243 64.57 28.81 -33.84
CA MET A 243 65.53 27.71 -33.97
C MET A 243 66.80 27.95 -33.10
N LEU A 244 66.95 29.15 -32.51
CA LEU A 244 68.00 29.48 -31.55
C LEU A 244 67.56 29.41 -30.08
N THR A 245 66.28 29.17 -29.77
CA THR A 245 65.76 29.13 -28.39
C THR A 245 64.71 28.04 -28.20
N GLY A 246 65.15 26.79 -28.18
CA GLY A 246 64.29 25.62 -27.94
C GLY A 246 63.67 25.59 -26.54
N SER A 247 62.36 25.34 -26.47
CA SER A 247 61.64 24.99 -25.24
C SER A 247 60.36 24.19 -25.54
N ALA A 248 60.06 23.22 -24.68
CA ALA A 248 58.96 22.27 -24.73
C ALA A 248 57.62 22.90 -24.29
N PHE A 249 56.79 23.36 -25.23
CA PHE A 249 55.62 24.19 -24.91
C PHE A 249 54.25 23.49 -24.89
N ASN A 250 54.11 22.22 -25.30
CA ASN A 250 52.80 21.59 -25.49
C ASN A 250 52.57 20.42 -24.54
N TRP A 251 51.34 20.28 -24.06
CA TRP A 251 50.93 19.07 -23.33
C TRP A 251 51.09 17.80 -24.19
N PRO A 252 51.38 16.64 -23.58
CA PRO A 252 51.50 15.39 -24.31
C PRO A 252 50.23 14.98 -25.06
N SER A 253 50.41 14.23 -26.14
CA SER A 253 49.33 13.70 -26.96
C SER A 253 48.54 12.60 -26.23
N GLY A 254 47.25 12.48 -26.56
CA GLY A 254 46.39 11.40 -26.05
C GLY A 254 44.94 11.85 -25.84
N TYR A 255 44.14 10.91 -25.33
CA TYR A 255 42.78 11.16 -24.86
C TYR A 255 42.75 10.98 -23.35
N TYR A 256 42.80 12.08 -22.62
CA TYR A 256 42.79 12.07 -21.17
C TYR A 256 42.14 13.35 -20.64
N ALA A 257 41.80 13.31 -19.36
CA ALA A 257 41.34 14.46 -18.61
C ALA A 257 42.20 14.68 -17.36
N LEU A 258 42.30 15.96 -16.97
CA LEU A 258 42.85 16.37 -15.68
C LEU A 258 41.72 16.86 -14.78
N LEU A 259 41.80 16.62 -13.48
CA LEU A 259 40.88 17.26 -12.54
C LEU A 259 41.14 18.76 -12.52
N GLN A 260 40.06 19.54 -12.51
CA GLN A 260 40.13 20.99 -12.50
C GLN A 260 40.29 21.52 -11.06
N PRO A 261 41.41 22.17 -10.73
CA PRO A 261 41.54 22.92 -9.48
C PRO A 261 40.69 24.20 -9.53
N LYS A 262 40.53 24.88 -8.39
CA LYS A 262 39.81 26.17 -8.31
C LYS A 262 40.40 27.27 -9.20
N THR A 263 41.66 27.14 -9.61
CA THR A 263 42.34 28.04 -10.54
C THR A 263 41.93 27.85 -12.00
N GLY A 264 41.17 26.80 -12.32
CA GLY A 264 40.74 26.48 -13.67
C GLY A 264 41.65 25.48 -14.39
N CYS A 265 41.37 25.26 -15.68
CA CYS A 265 42.16 24.38 -16.53
C CYS A 265 43.49 25.01 -16.95
N PRO A 266 44.52 24.20 -17.25
CA PRO A 266 45.79 24.72 -17.77
C PRO A 266 45.58 25.58 -19.03
N ALA A 267 46.22 26.75 -19.09
CA ALA A 267 46.10 27.68 -20.20
C ALA A 267 46.94 27.21 -21.42
N ASP A 268 46.45 26.20 -22.13
CA ASP A 268 47.09 25.59 -23.29
C ASP A 268 46.03 25.20 -24.33
N SER A 269 46.37 25.29 -25.63
CA SER A 269 45.47 24.98 -26.74
C SER A 269 44.93 23.55 -26.73
N ALA A 270 45.58 22.62 -26.04
CA ALA A 270 45.05 21.28 -25.76
C ALA A 270 43.75 21.30 -24.93
N PHE A 271 43.49 22.36 -24.16
CA PHE A 271 42.39 22.49 -23.21
C PHE A 271 41.43 23.68 -23.47
N ILE A 272 41.66 24.49 -24.51
CA ILE A 272 40.82 25.67 -24.78
C ILE A 272 39.43 25.22 -25.28
N GLY A 273 38.41 25.41 -24.44
CA GLY A 273 36.99 25.26 -24.81
C GLY A 273 36.28 23.98 -24.34
N LYS A 274 36.75 23.29 -23.29
CA LYS A 274 36.19 21.98 -22.88
C LYS A 274 35.93 21.78 -21.38
N SER A 275 35.77 22.86 -20.60
CA SER A 275 35.44 22.77 -19.15
C SER A 275 33.95 22.58 -18.85
N GLU A 276 33.20 21.98 -19.78
CA GLU A 276 31.80 21.59 -19.56
C GLU A 276 31.71 20.20 -18.92
N THR A 277 32.81 19.44 -18.90
CA THR A 277 32.80 18.09 -18.35
C THR A 277 32.80 18.15 -16.83
N TYR A 278 31.73 17.61 -16.25
CA TYR A 278 31.62 17.43 -14.82
C TYR A 278 30.87 16.14 -14.48
N LEU A 279 31.12 15.67 -13.27
CA LEU A 279 30.42 14.56 -12.66
C LEU A 279 30.00 14.99 -11.26
N LYS A 280 28.69 15.11 -11.05
CA LYS A 280 28.05 15.36 -9.76
C LYS A 280 27.58 14.02 -9.20
N ILE A 281 28.27 13.55 -8.19
CA ILE A 281 28.03 12.27 -7.54
C ILE A 281 27.14 12.51 -6.32
N HIS A 282 26.01 11.80 -6.24
CA HIS A 282 25.17 11.77 -5.04
C HIS A 282 25.80 10.80 -4.04
N THR A 283 26.43 11.35 -3.00
CA THR A 283 27.13 10.59 -1.95
C THR A 283 26.17 10.21 -0.84
N GLU A 284 26.61 9.29 0.03
CA GLU A 284 25.79 8.74 1.11
C GLU A 284 25.20 9.86 2.01
N SER A 285 23.86 9.95 2.00
CA SER A 285 23.12 11.04 2.62
C SER A 285 22.61 10.71 4.02
N GLN A 286 22.53 9.44 4.39
CA GLN A 286 22.24 8.99 5.75
C GLN A 286 23.36 9.35 6.74
N ALA A 287 23.02 9.22 8.01
CA ALA A 287 23.95 9.44 9.11
C ALA A 287 24.79 8.18 9.32
N SER A 288 26.07 8.27 8.96
CA SER A 288 27.07 7.21 9.17
C SER A 288 28.05 7.61 10.27
N SER A 289 28.73 6.63 10.88
CA SER A 289 29.93 6.89 11.70
C SER A 289 31.18 7.13 10.86
N ASP A 290 31.08 6.91 9.54
CA ASP A 290 32.18 7.01 8.62
C ASP A 290 32.51 8.49 8.30
N PRO A 291 33.79 8.79 7.97
CA PRO A 291 34.19 10.13 7.60
C PRO A 291 33.37 10.72 6.45
N ALA A 292 32.79 11.91 6.67
CA ALA A 292 32.01 12.62 5.66
C ALA A 292 32.83 13.06 4.43
N ASP A 293 32.13 13.48 3.37
CA ASP A 293 32.74 14.07 2.18
C ASP A 293 33.67 15.24 2.52
N SER A 294 34.87 15.20 1.94
CA SER A 294 35.87 16.24 2.13
C SER A 294 36.82 16.33 0.96
N HIS A 295 37.50 17.46 0.81
CA HIS A 295 38.49 17.67 -0.23
C HIS A 295 39.51 18.70 0.23
N SER A 296 40.67 18.66 -0.42
CA SER A 296 41.72 19.66 -0.26
C SER A 296 41.30 21.08 -0.66
N SER A 297 41.99 22.08 -0.11
CA SER A 297 41.71 23.51 -0.36
C SER A 297 42.00 23.99 -1.79
N VAL A 298 42.63 23.15 -2.62
CA VAL A 298 42.91 23.42 -4.03
C VAL A 298 41.64 23.33 -4.90
N PHE A 299 40.59 22.68 -4.42
CA PHE A 299 39.31 22.57 -5.10
C PHE A 299 38.38 23.73 -4.76
N SER A 300 37.35 23.92 -5.59
CA SER A 300 36.34 24.97 -5.36
C SER A 300 35.45 24.58 -4.18
N SER A 301 34.89 25.55 -3.47
CA SER A 301 33.96 25.27 -2.36
C SER A 301 32.68 24.55 -2.82
N GLN A 302 32.37 24.61 -4.12
CA GLN A 302 31.26 23.92 -4.76
C GLN A 302 31.57 22.45 -5.10
N THR A 303 32.83 22.00 -4.95
CA THR A 303 33.19 20.58 -5.11
C THR A 303 32.45 19.71 -4.10
N LYS A 304 32.12 20.23 -2.93
CA LYS A 304 31.18 19.62 -1.99
C LYS A 304 29.92 20.48 -1.87
N SER A 305 28.74 19.88 -1.95
CA SER A 305 27.48 20.60 -1.81
C SER A 305 26.40 19.76 -1.14
N MET A 306 25.34 20.43 -0.68
CA MET A 306 24.14 19.78 -0.12
C MET A 306 22.88 20.43 -0.72
N MET A 307 21.86 19.63 -0.98
CA MET A 307 20.54 20.09 -1.40
C MET A 307 19.47 19.38 -0.55
N GLY A 308 18.88 20.11 0.41
CA GLY A 308 18.07 19.47 1.44
C GLY A 308 18.94 18.53 2.30
N SER A 309 18.54 17.27 2.42
CA SER A 309 19.31 16.22 3.09
C SER A 309 20.33 15.51 2.19
N LYS A 310 20.29 15.76 0.87
CA LYS A 310 21.14 15.09 -0.11
C LYS A 310 22.54 15.70 -0.14
N LYS A 311 23.58 14.85 -0.17
CA LYS A 311 24.99 15.27 -0.22
C LYS A 311 25.61 14.97 -1.58
N PHE A 312 26.48 15.86 -2.07
CA PHE A 312 27.08 15.70 -3.39
C PHE A 312 28.56 16.07 -3.41
N VAL A 313 29.30 15.32 -4.23
CA VAL A 313 30.66 15.66 -4.66
C VAL A 313 30.66 15.93 -6.16
N THR A 314 31.04 17.14 -6.57
CA THR A 314 31.11 17.55 -7.98
C THR A 314 32.56 17.68 -8.44
N LEU A 315 32.95 16.82 -9.37
CA LEU A 315 34.25 16.80 -10.03
C LEU A 315 34.14 17.50 -11.38
N LYS A 316 35.09 18.39 -11.68
CA LYS A 316 35.20 19.06 -12.98
C LYS A 316 36.49 18.66 -13.67
N PHE A 317 36.47 18.60 -15.00
CA PHE A 317 37.56 18.03 -15.77
C PHE A 317 38.00 18.93 -16.93
N CYS A 318 39.29 18.92 -17.18
CA CYS A 318 39.95 19.54 -18.32
C CYS A 318 40.27 18.44 -19.33
N GLU A 319 39.44 18.28 -20.36
CA GLU A 319 39.60 17.23 -21.37
C GLU A 319 40.58 17.65 -22.47
N THR A 320 41.38 16.69 -22.93
CA THR A 320 42.20 16.82 -24.14
C THR A 320 41.60 16.02 -25.30
N THR A 321 41.88 16.46 -26.53
CA THR A 321 41.67 15.63 -27.72
C THR A 321 42.98 15.41 -28.44
N ALA A 322 43.21 14.20 -28.93
CA ALA A 322 44.46 13.78 -29.56
C ALA A 322 44.96 14.61 -30.76
N GLN A 323 44.18 15.57 -31.27
CA GLN A 323 44.52 16.36 -32.45
C GLN A 323 45.49 17.53 -32.18
N THR A 324 45.78 17.90 -30.93
CA THR A 324 46.48 19.17 -30.64
C THR A 324 48.00 19.05 -30.45
N SER A 325 48.55 17.86 -30.19
CA SER A 325 49.98 17.67 -29.90
C SER A 325 50.53 16.36 -30.44
N LYS A 326 51.83 16.34 -30.78
CA LYS A 326 52.61 15.13 -31.11
C LYS A 326 53.59 14.74 -29.98
N ALA A 327 53.62 15.48 -28.87
CA ALA A 327 54.53 15.21 -27.78
C ALA A 327 54.17 13.87 -27.11
N SER A 328 55.20 13.11 -26.73
CA SER A 328 55.03 11.88 -25.95
C SER A 328 54.97 12.22 -24.46
N TRP A 329 54.25 11.41 -23.69
CA TRP A 329 54.28 11.54 -22.23
C TRP A 329 55.68 11.20 -21.70
N PRO A 330 56.23 12.00 -20.78
CA PRO A 330 57.46 11.62 -20.08
C PRO A 330 57.21 10.38 -19.23
N GLN A 331 58.24 9.56 -19.07
CA GLN A 331 58.17 8.39 -18.19
C GLN A 331 58.12 8.86 -16.73
N GLY A 332 57.13 8.42 -15.98
CA GLY A 332 56.92 8.84 -14.59
C GLY A 332 56.13 7.83 -13.76
N SER A 333 55.73 8.26 -12.56
CA SER A 333 54.85 7.54 -11.62
C SER A 333 53.63 8.37 -11.24
N PHE A 334 52.57 8.30 -12.04
CA PHE A 334 51.32 9.06 -11.83
C PHE A 334 50.18 8.47 -12.65
N CYS A 335 48.95 8.90 -12.37
CA CYS A 335 47.81 8.64 -13.24
C CYS A 335 47.16 9.93 -13.76
N VAL A 336 46.49 9.80 -14.90
CA VAL A 336 45.56 10.78 -15.46
C VAL A 336 44.18 10.15 -15.60
N HIS A 337 43.16 10.98 -15.68
CA HIS A 337 41.80 10.48 -15.87
C HIS A 337 41.64 9.98 -17.31
N LYS A 338 41.03 8.82 -17.50
CA LYS A 338 40.78 8.23 -18.81
C LYS A 338 39.46 8.78 -19.37
N LEU A 339 39.45 9.10 -20.67
CA LEU A 339 38.19 9.33 -21.38
C LEU A 339 37.57 8.00 -21.79
N ILE A 340 36.26 7.87 -21.60
CA ILE A 340 35.50 6.66 -21.90
C ILE A 340 35.56 6.35 -23.39
N ASP A 341 35.59 5.05 -23.69
CA ASP A 341 35.69 4.50 -25.04
C ASP A 341 36.94 4.95 -25.83
N ARG A 342 37.94 5.53 -25.15
CA ARG A 342 39.24 5.87 -25.71
C ARG A 342 40.35 5.02 -25.07
N PRO A 343 41.39 4.65 -25.83
CA PRO A 343 42.54 3.96 -25.28
C PRO A 343 43.37 4.91 -24.41
N CYS A 344 44.08 4.35 -23.43
CA CYS A 344 45.06 5.11 -22.67
C CYS A 344 46.18 5.66 -23.56
N PRO A 345 46.79 6.80 -23.19
CA PRO A 345 47.99 7.27 -23.85
C PRO A 345 49.10 6.21 -23.84
N VAL A 346 49.97 6.24 -24.85
CA VAL A 346 51.04 5.25 -24.99
C VAL A 346 51.90 5.22 -23.73
N GLY A 347 52.14 4.02 -23.20
CA GLY A 347 52.96 3.79 -22.00
C GLY A 347 52.16 3.65 -20.70
N PHE A 348 50.88 4.04 -20.70
CA PHE A 348 49.97 3.89 -19.56
C PHE A 348 49.19 2.58 -19.61
N SER A 349 48.82 2.09 -18.43
CA SER A 349 47.96 0.93 -18.20
C SER A 349 46.59 1.37 -17.71
N ASP A 350 45.55 0.61 -18.08
CA ASP A 350 44.16 0.88 -17.73
C ASP A 350 43.81 0.40 -16.32
N GLY A 351 42.92 1.12 -15.66
CA GLY A 351 42.24 0.66 -14.45
C GLY A 351 41.04 1.53 -14.11
N SER A 352 40.33 1.15 -13.06
CA SER A 352 39.12 1.82 -12.63
C SER A 352 38.89 1.73 -11.13
N VAL A 353 38.11 2.68 -10.63
CA VAL A 353 37.55 2.66 -9.28
C VAL A 353 36.04 2.82 -9.39
N TYR A 354 35.31 1.84 -8.87
CA TYR A 354 33.86 1.85 -8.76
C TYR A 354 33.48 2.37 -7.38
N PHE A 355 32.62 3.40 -7.38
CA PHE A 355 32.07 4.00 -6.19
C PHE A 355 30.65 3.51 -6.03
N ASP A 356 30.40 2.69 -5.01
CA ASP A 356 29.06 2.28 -4.63
C ASP A 356 28.45 3.39 -3.76
N THR A 357 27.68 4.29 -4.36
CA THR A 357 27.15 5.50 -3.70
C THR A 357 25.70 5.31 -3.24
N GLU A 358 25.00 6.39 -2.89
CA GLU A 358 23.62 6.33 -2.38
C GLU A 358 22.66 5.48 -3.25
N ASP A 359 22.02 4.50 -2.63
CA ASP A 359 21.01 3.62 -3.23
C ASP A 359 19.62 4.28 -3.34
N THR A 360 19.27 5.23 -2.48
CA THR A 360 17.91 5.80 -2.42
C THR A 360 17.81 7.20 -3.03
N ASN A 361 16.76 7.43 -3.83
CA ASN A 361 16.48 8.74 -4.46
C ASN A 361 17.70 9.35 -5.18
N GLN A 362 18.43 8.49 -5.89
CA GLN A 362 19.61 8.80 -6.68
C GLN A 362 19.44 10.06 -7.52
N ASP A 363 20.34 11.03 -7.32
CA ASP A 363 20.24 12.38 -7.89
C ASP A 363 21.58 12.85 -8.47
N GLY A 364 22.40 11.86 -8.89
CA GLY A 364 23.65 12.09 -9.59
C GLY A 364 23.39 12.67 -10.97
N ASP A 365 24.31 13.51 -11.43
CA ASP A 365 24.22 14.23 -12.70
C ASP A 365 25.60 14.40 -13.33
N GLY A 366 25.68 14.71 -14.61
CA GLY A 366 26.95 15.00 -15.26
C GLY A 366 26.86 15.06 -16.78
N ILE A 367 27.51 16.06 -17.36
CA ILE A 367 27.95 16.04 -18.75
C ILE A 367 29.33 15.43 -18.72
N ASN A 368 29.47 14.15 -19.06
CA ASN A 368 30.70 13.45 -18.72
C ASN A 368 31.16 12.50 -19.84
N ASN A 369 32.45 12.56 -20.18
CA ASN A 369 33.15 11.56 -20.98
C ASN A 369 34.11 10.73 -20.11
N VAL A 370 33.88 10.67 -18.80
CA VAL A 370 34.86 10.26 -17.79
C VAL A 370 34.35 9.14 -16.86
N ALA A 371 33.03 9.00 -16.73
CA ALA A 371 32.34 7.96 -15.96
C ALA A 371 31.18 7.32 -16.74
N ARG A 372 31.08 5.98 -16.68
CA ARG A 372 30.13 5.24 -17.56
C ARG A 372 28.68 5.38 -17.11
N ALA A 373 28.49 5.75 -15.84
CA ALA A 373 27.24 6.12 -15.24
C ALA A 373 27.50 7.28 -14.27
N VAL A 374 26.47 8.09 -14.02
CA VAL A 374 26.50 9.16 -13.01
C VAL A 374 26.05 8.67 -11.62
N ILE A 375 25.34 7.54 -11.60
CA ILE A 375 24.89 6.81 -10.41
C ILE A 375 25.82 5.60 -10.22
N HIS A 376 26.30 5.37 -9.00
CA HIS A 376 27.39 4.44 -8.66
C HIS A 376 28.53 4.51 -9.72
N PRO A 377 29.17 5.69 -9.87
CA PRO A 377 30.05 5.92 -11.00
C PRO A 377 31.28 5.00 -10.95
N ARG A 378 31.65 4.46 -12.11
CA ARG A 378 32.98 3.88 -12.32
C ARG A 378 33.87 4.90 -13.00
N LEU A 379 34.89 5.37 -12.28
CA LEU A 379 35.91 6.27 -12.80
C LEU A 379 37.05 5.45 -13.39
N TYR A 380 37.52 5.87 -14.56
CA TYR A 380 38.61 5.18 -15.26
C TYR A 380 39.89 6.00 -15.26
N PHE A 381 41.02 5.31 -15.19
CA PHE A 381 42.33 5.91 -15.06
C PHE A 381 43.31 5.28 -16.04
N CYS A 382 44.25 6.11 -16.47
CA CYS A 382 45.44 5.67 -17.15
C CYS A 382 46.60 5.95 -16.22
N CYS A 383 47.30 4.91 -15.79
CA CYS A 383 48.43 5.00 -14.85
C CYS A 383 49.73 4.50 -15.49
N GLN A 384 50.85 5.13 -15.14
CA GLN A 384 52.17 4.60 -15.44
C GLN A 384 53.05 4.66 -14.21
N LYS A 385 53.94 3.67 -14.05
CA LYS A 385 54.99 3.63 -13.03
C LYS A 385 56.27 3.08 -13.68
N ARG A 386 56.97 3.96 -14.38
CA ARG A 386 58.17 3.61 -15.17
C ARG A 386 59.46 3.97 -14.47
N VAL A 387 59.47 5.12 -13.79
CA VAL A 387 60.62 5.65 -13.06
C VAL A 387 60.18 6.13 -11.68
N SER A 388 61.14 6.40 -10.80
CA SER A 388 60.88 6.94 -9.47
C SER A 388 60.16 8.28 -9.55
N ALA A 389 59.19 8.52 -8.65
CA ALA A 389 58.50 9.79 -8.52
C ALA A 389 59.46 10.96 -8.25
N ASN A 390 60.64 10.71 -7.67
CA ASN A 390 61.65 11.75 -7.42
C ASN A 390 62.46 12.16 -8.65
N HIS A 391 62.33 11.45 -9.77
CA HIS A 391 62.95 11.85 -11.04
C HIS A 391 62.07 12.91 -11.72
N PRO A 392 62.50 14.19 -11.82
CA PRO A 392 61.65 15.24 -12.36
C PRO A 392 61.27 14.99 -13.82
N ILE A 393 59.98 15.08 -14.13
CA ILE A 393 59.48 15.02 -15.51
C ILE A 393 59.24 16.42 -16.06
N GLU A 394 59.34 16.55 -17.39
CA GLU A 394 59.03 17.79 -18.09
C GLU A 394 57.56 17.79 -18.53
N LEU A 395 56.78 18.72 -17.99
CA LEU A 395 55.41 19.04 -18.38
C LEU A 395 55.27 20.56 -18.48
N PRO A 396 54.28 21.10 -19.21
CA PRO A 396 54.06 22.54 -19.27
C PRO A 396 53.82 23.16 -17.88
N THR A 397 54.57 24.21 -17.56
CA THR A 397 54.63 24.82 -16.21
C THR A 397 53.91 26.18 -16.11
N HIS A 398 53.22 26.60 -17.17
CA HIS A 398 52.58 27.92 -17.26
C HIS A 398 51.33 28.06 -16.38
N SER A 399 50.71 26.95 -15.98
CA SER A 399 49.49 26.94 -15.19
C SER A 399 49.50 25.82 -14.16
N PRO A 400 48.85 25.99 -13.00
CA PRO A 400 48.70 24.92 -12.05
C PRO A 400 47.87 23.75 -12.61
N PHE A 401 48.16 22.54 -12.16
CA PHE A 401 47.43 21.34 -12.56
C PHE A 401 47.46 20.25 -11.48
N LEU A 402 46.58 19.26 -11.64
CA LEU A 402 46.48 18.08 -10.78
C LEU A 402 46.84 16.83 -11.55
N LEU A 403 47.64 15.96 -10.93
CA LEU A 403 47.79 14.56 -11.33
C LEU A 403 47.34 13.68 -10.18
N TYR A 404 46.87 12.47 -10.49
CA TYR A 404 46.59 11.48 -9.46
C TYR A 404 47.90 10.86 -8.97
N ARG A 405 48.04 10.74 -7.64
CA ARG A 405 49.21 10.10 -7.04
C ARG A 405 49.19 8.61 -7.37
N TYR A 406 50.34 8.06 -7.74
CA TYR A 406 50.46 6.64 -8.02
C TYR A 406 51.82 6.14 -7.59
N GLY A 407 51.83 5.08 -6.78
CA GLY A 407 53.04 4.47 -6.29
C GLY A 407 53.60 5.09 -5.00
N GLY A 408 52.76 5.78 -4.22
CA GLY A 408 53.05 6.24 -2.87
C GLY A 408 53.59 7.67 -2.76
N GLU A 409 54.10 8.24 -3.84
CA GLU A 409 54.73 9.57 -3.84
C GLU A 409 54.23 10.42 -5.01
N CYS A 410 54.31 11.73 -4.86
CA CYS A 410 53.99 12.66 -5.93
C CYS A 410 55.16 12.78 -6.91
N GLN A 411 54.87 12.63 -8.20
CA GLN A 411 55.83 12.78 -9.28
C GLN A 411 56.42 14.19 -9.32
N ALA A 412 57.72 14.36 -9.13
CA ALA A 412 58.40 15.62 -9.31
C ALA A 412 58.23 16.13 -10.74
N VAL A 413 57.91 17.42 -10.91
CA VAL A 413 57.81 18.09 -12.20
C VAL A 413 58.83 19.21 -12.23
N GLN A 414 59.69 19.23 -13.25
CA GLN A 414 60.75 20.22 -13.37
C GLN A 414 60.16 21.64 -13.43
N GLY A 415 60.64 22.53 -12.57
CA GLY A 415 60.17 23.92 -12.52
C GLY A 415 58.87 24.16 -11.75
N MET A 416 58.33 23.15 -11.06
CA MET A 416 57.10 23.25 -10.27
C MET A 416 57.33 22.78 -8.82
N SER A 417 56.62 23.41 -7.88
CA SER A 417 56.40 22.87 -6.54
C SER A 417 55.25 21.87 -6.57
N VAL A 418 55.28 20.87 -5.69
CA VAL A 418 54.21 19.88 -5.53
C VAL A 418 53.70 19.82 -4.10
N SER A 419 52.38 19.77 -3.94
CA SER A 419 51.70 19.48 -2.67
C SER A 419 50.81 18.25 -2.79
N TYR A 420 50.72 17.50 -1.69
CA TYR A 420 49.80 16.37 -1.60
C TYR A 420 48.38 16.88 -1.34
N GLU A 421 47.43 16.38 -2.12
CA GLU A 421 46.03 16.77 -2.05
C GLU A 421 45.12 15.54 -2.10
N TYR A 422 43.83 15.72 -1.80
CA TYR A 422 42.89 14.61 -1.82
C TYR A 422 41.45 15.05 -2.16
N ILE A 423 40.66 14.06 -2.59
CA ILE A 423 39.19 14.11 -2.59
C ILE A 423 38.70 12.84 -1.89
N GLN A 424 37.79 13.00 -0.95
CA GLN A 424 37.20 11.93 -0.15
C GLN A 424 35.70 11.90 -0.36
N LEU A 425 35.18 10.72 -0.67
CA LEU A 425 33.78 10.46 -0.89
C LEU A 425 33.27 9.46 0.15
N ASN A 426 32.20 9.83 0.84
CA ASN A 426 31.38 8.91 1.63
C ASN A 426 30.49 8.12 0.65
N THR A 427 30.69 6.82 0.64
CA THR A 427 30.03 5.82 -0.20
C THR A 427 28.97 5.09 0.62
N GLU A 428 28.19 4.21 -0.01
CA GLU A 428 27.03 3.51 0.57
C GLU A 428 27.36 2.84 1.92
N ASP A 429 26.54 3.11 2.93
CA ASP A 429 26.70 2.57 4.29
C ASP A 429 25.56 1.62 4.70
N SER A 430 24.47 1.57 3.94
CA SER A 430 23.32 0.71 4.17
C SER A 430 23.44 -0.59 3.38
N GLY A 431 23.89 -1.66 4.05
CA GLY A 431 24.00 -3.00 3.45
C GLY A 431 25.42 -3.38 3.03
N ILE A 432 25.56 -3.98 1.84
CA ILE A 432 26.87 -4.42 1.32
C ILE A 432 27.41 -3.32 0.42
N ASN A 433 28.45 -2.63 0.87
CA ASN A 433 29.22 -1.71 0.04
C ASN A 433 30.05 -2.50 -0.99
N ASN A 434 29.78 -2.27 -2.28
CA ASN A 434 30.40 -2.97 -3.40
C ASN A 434 31.49 -2.17 -4.11
N ASN A 435 32.11 -1.20 -3.42
CA ASN A 435 33.29 -0.48 -3.91
C ASN A 435 34.33 -1.46 -4.52
N GLU A 436 34.79 -1.18 -5.73
CA GLU A 436 35.66 -2.09 -6.47
C GLU A 436 36.86 -1.35 -7.06
N LEU A 437 38.05 -1.92 -6.88
CA LEU A 437 39.29 -1.45 -7.48
C LEU A 437 39.76 -2.46 -8.54
N THR A 438 39.95 -2.01 -9.78
CA THR A 438 40.31 -2.89 -10.90
C THR A 438 41.51 -2.31 -11.65
N GLY A 439 42.48 -3.15 -12.01
CA GLY A 439 43.60 -2.75 -12.87
C GLY A 439 44.53 -1.69 -12.24
N SER A 440 45.11 -0.83 -13.07
CA SER A 440 45.99 0.25 -12.61
C SER A 440 45.20 1.51 -12.25
N HIS A 441 45.09 1.81 -10.96
CA HIS A 441 44.35 2.96 -10.44
C HIS A 441 45.24 3.83 -9.54
N PRO A 442 44.86 5.10 -9.26
CA PRO A 442 45.54 5.97 -8.30
C PRO A 442 45.71 5.35 -6.92
N ASP A 443 46.59 5.92 -6.10
CA ASP A 443 46.66 5.55 -4.69
C ASP A 443 45.34 5.91 -4.00
N ILE A 444 44.70 4.90 -3.38
CA ILE A 444 43.44 5.02 -2.65
C ILE A 444 43.69 4.78 -1.17
N ASP A 445 43.16 5.65 -0.30
CA ASP A 445 43.02 5.34 1.12
C ASP A 445 41.56 4.96 1.41
N LEU A 446 41.34 3.99 2.30
CA LEU A 446 40.02 3.57 2.78
C LEU A 446 39.90 3.89 4.28
N PRO A 447 39.65 5.17 4.65
CA PRO A 447 39.66 5.60 6.05
C PRO A 447 38.44 5.12 6.86
N GLY A 448 37.48 4.46 6.21
CA GLY A 448 36.28 3.86 6.80
C GLY A 448 35.80 2.69 5.94
N SER A 449 34.78 1.98 6.41
CA SER A 449 34.18 0.85 5.66
C SER A 449 33.51 1.30 4.36
N SER A 450 33.00 2.54 4.36
CA SER A 450 32.26 3.13 3.26
C SER A 450 32.86 4.46 2.84
N VAL A 451 34.19 4.59 2.83
CA VAL A 451 34.86 5.83 2.37
C VAL A 451 35.97 5.52 1.39
N ILE A 452 35.96 6.22 0.25
CA ILE A 452 37.07 6.21 -0.72
C ILE A 452 37.74 7.58 -0.72
N LYS A 453 39.05 7.60 -0.48
CA LYS A 453 39.87 8.81 -0.60
C LYS A 453 40.86 8.66 -1.75
N LEU A 454 40.66 9.47 -2.79
CA LEU A 454 41.55 9.63 -3.94
C LEU A 454 42.72 10.55 -3.58
N ASN A 455 43.95 10.06 -3.75
CA ASN A 455 45.16 10.84 -3.50
C ASN A 455 45.65 11.54 -4.77
N LEU A 456 46.00 12.82 -4.63
CA LEU A 456 46.31 13.74 -5.72
C LEU A 456 47.60 14.52 -5.43
N CYS A 457 48.17 15.08 -6.48
CA CYS A 457 49.34 15.92 -6.44
C CYS A 457 49.03 17.21 -7.19
N TYR A 458 49.13 18.33 -6.49
CA TYR A 458 48.89 19.66 -7.06
C TYR A 458 50.21 20.35 -7.35
N TYR A 459 50.36 20.81 -8.59
CA TYR A 459 51.58 21.42 -9.08
C TYR A 459 51.36 22.91 -9.26
N THR A 460 52.22 23.73 -8.67
CA THR A 460 52.24 25.18 -8.86
C THR A 460 53.61 25.63 -9.29
N LYS A 461 53.67 26.70 -10.08
CA LYS A 461 54.95 27.29 -10.50
C LYS A 461 55.79 27.68 -9.27
N LEU A 462 57.09 27.39 -9.33
CA LEU A 462 58.08 27.81 -8.32
C LEU A 462 58.20 29.33 -8.22
#